data_AF-A0A0U3HXR8-F1
#
_entry.id   AF-A0A0U3HXR8-F1
#
_cell.length_a   1.000
_cell.length_b   1.000
_cell.length_c   1.000
_cell.angle_alpha   90.00
_cell.angle_beta   90.00
_cell.angle_gamma   90.00
#
_symmetry.space_group_name_H-M   'P 1'
#
loop_
_entity.id
_entity.type
_entity.pdbx_description
1 polymer ?
#
loop_
_entity_poly.entity_id
_entity_poly.type
_entity_poly.pdbx_seq_one_letter_code
_entity_poly.pdbx_strand_id
1 'polypeptide(L)'
;MKLLLYFSTLVLCLFLFSLFVKPEAFPASEVHIRISEKGLMRARTPQTSVEAYIDIIRDKIDNGKVVVIISANSWQEEDVEKLKSRILNEFDNKRLEFKLIYSS
;
A
#
# COMPACT_ATOMS: atom_id res chain seq x y z
N MET A 1 6.67 -8.09 51.94
CA MET A 1 7.88 -7.95 51.09
C MET A 1 7.82 -8.71 49.75
N LYS A 2 7.07 -9.83 49.62
CA LYS A 2 6.97 -10.56 48.33
C LYS A 2 6.19 -9.83 47.23
N LEU A 3 5.11 -9.10 47.56
CA LEU A 3 4.28 -8.40 46.55
C LEU A 3 5.03 -7.30 45.78
N LEU A 4 5.96 -6.59 46.43
CA LEU A 4 6.73 -5.51 45.81
C LEU A 4 7.67 -6.02 44.70
N LEU A 5 8.20 -7.23 44.86
CA LEU A 5 9.05 -7.85 43.85
C LEU A 5 8.26 -8.25 42.61
N TYR A 6 7.03 -8.77 42.78
CA TYR A 6 6.15 -9.09 41.64
C TYR A 6 5.71 -7.84 40.88
N PHE A 7 5.47 -6.72 41.58
CA PHE A 7 5.08 -5.48 40.93
C PHE A 7 6.24 -4.89 40.11
N SER A 8 7.46 -4.95 40.64
CA SER A 8 8.69 -4.52 39.96
C SER A 8 8.96 -5.34 38.69
N THR A 9 8.85 -6.67 38.75
CA THR A 9 9.09 -7.53 37.59
C THR A 9 8.03 -7.36 36.50
N LEU A 10 6.78 -7.12 36.88
CA LEU A 10 5.68 -6.94 35.92
C LEU A 10 5.81 -5.62 35.16
N VAL A 11 6.22 -4.54 35.84
CA VAL A 11 6.53 -3.25 35.18
C VAL A 11 7.74 -3.37 34.27
N LEU A 12 8.78 -4.09 34.70
CA LEU A 12 9.97 -4.33 33.87
C LEU A 12 9.63 -5.13 32.60
N CYS A 13 8.78 -6.17 32.72
CA CYS A 13 8.32 -6.97 31.58
C CYS A 13 7.46 -6.14 30.61
N LEU A 14 6.55 -5.30 31.11
CA LEU A 14 5.76 -4.40 30.27
C LEU A 14 6.64 -3.38 29.53
N PHE A 15 7.65 -2.83 30.21
CA PHE A 15 8.60 -1.89 29.61
C PHE A 15 9.44 -2.54 28.51
N LEU A 16 9.94 -3.75 28.75
CA LEU A 16 10.65 -4.54 27.75
C LEU A 16 9.75 -4.90 26.56
N PHE A 17 8.49 -5.29 26.79
CA PHE A 17 7.53 -5.52 25.71
C PHE A 17 7.31 -4.26 24.87
N SER A 18 7.21 -3.07 25.48
CA SER A 18 7.05 -1.82 24.74
C SER A 18 8.25 -1.47 23.85
N LEU A 19 9.47 -1.86 24.25
CA LEU A 19 10.69 -1.71 23.44
C LEU A 19 10.73 -2.70 22.27
N PHE A 20 10.14 -3.89 22.42
CA PHE A 20 10.04 -4.90 21.36
C PHE A 20 8.93 -4.59 20.36
N VAL A 21 7.85 -3.92 20.77
CA VAL A 21 6.83 -3.39 19.86
C VAL A 21 7.35 -2.09 19.25
N LYS A 22 8.31 -2.21 18.34
CA LYS A 22 8.53 -1.16 17.35
C LYS A 22 7.21 -1.04 16.57
N PRO A 23 6.53 0.12 16.56
CA PRO A 23 5.50 0.32 15.56
C PRO A 23 6.22 0.18 14.22
N GLU A 24 5.79 -0.77 13.37
CA GLU A 24 6.15 -0.79 11.94
C GLU A 24 5.52 0.46 11.28
N ALA A 25 5.99 1.63 11.67
CA ALA A 25 5.75 2.87 10.96
C ALA A 25 6.82 2.95 9.86
N PHE A 26 6.80 1.99 8.94
CA PHE A 26 7.36 2.28 7.63
C PHE A 26 6.35 3.19 6.92
N PRO A 27 6.77 4.38 6.44
CA PRO A 27 5.93 5.14 5.54
C PRO A 27 5.84 4.30 4.26
N ALA A 28 4.80 3.48 4.15
CA ALA A 28 4.59 2.72 2.94
C ALA A 28 4.38 3.74 1.83
N SER A 29 5.31 3.81 0.90
CA SER A 29 5.25 4.82 -0.15
C SER A 29 3.99 4.57 -0.95
N GLU A 30 3.07 5.54 -0.98
CA GLU A 30 1.77 5.36 -1.61
C GLU A 30 1.85 5.75 -3.10
N VAL A 31 1.25 4.93 -3.97
CA VAL A 31 1.10 5.21 -5.40
C VAL A 31 -0.38 5.20 -5.74
N HIS A 32 -0.90 6.36 -6.16
CA HIS A 32 -2.29 6.50 -6.57
C HIS A 32 -2.41 6.31 -8.07
N ILE A 33 -3.19 5.30 -8.48
CA ILE A 33 -3.52 5.02 -9.87
C ILE A 33 -4.99 5.33 -10.08
N ARG A 34 -5.30 6.27 -10.96
CA ARG A 34 -6.69 6.58 -11.33
C ARG A 34 -6.99 6.04 -12.72
N ILE A 35 -7.92 5.10 -12.81
CA ILE A 35 -8.42 4.61 -14.11
C ILE A 35 -9.42 5.65 -14.62
N SER A 36 -9.11 6.29 -15.74
CA SER A 36 -10.00 7.29 -16.33
C SER A 36 -11.10 6.64 -17.17
N GLU A 37 -12.30 7.22 -17.11
CA GLU A 37 -13.41 6.86 -17.98
C GLU A 37 -13.07 7.01 -19.46
N LYS A 38 -13.35 5.96 -20.25
CA LYS A 38 -13.45 6.03 -21.72
C LYS A 38 -14.79 6.70 -22.11
N GLY A 39 -14.93 7.99 -21.82
CA GLY A 39 -16.14 8.77 -22.12
C GLY A 39 -15.79 10.04 -22.89
N LEU A 40 -16.67 10.42 -23.84
CA LEU A 40 -16.54 11.50 -24.84
C LEU A 40 -15.96 12.85 -24.36
N MET A 41 -15.95 13.13 -23.05
CA MET A 41 -15.48 14.41 -22.49
C MET A 41 -13.99 14.47 -22.12
N ARG A 42 -13.23 13.36 -22.24
CA ARG A 42 -11.86 13.28 -21.69
C ARG A 42 -10.71 13.25 -22.69
N ALA A 43 -10.90 13.73 -23.92
CA ALA A 43 -9.80 13.96 -24.87
C ALA A 43 -8.75 15.00 -24.40
N ARG A 44 -8.86 15.57 -23.19
CA ARG A 44 -8.02 16.67 -22.68
C ARG A 44 -6.95 16.27 -21.65
N THR A 45 -7.01 15.09 -21.05
CA THR A 45 -5.96 14.64 -20.11
C THR A 45 -5.44 13.28 -20.56
N PRO A 46 -4.19 13.17 -21.02
CA PRO A 46 -3.61 11.89 -21.38
C PRO A 46 -3.62 10.98 -20.15
N GLN A 47 -4.19 9.79 -20.30
CA GLN A 47 -4.12 8.76 -19.27
C GLN A 47 -2.66 8.33 -19.16
N THR A 48 -2.09 8.47 -17.96
CA THR A 48 -0.74 7.98 -17.67
C THR A 48 -0.65 6.50 -18.05
N SER A 49 0.37 6.14 -18.82
CA SER A 49 0.56 4.76 -19.27
C SER A 49 0.82 3.84 -18.07
N VAL A 50 0.50 2.56 -18.23
CA VAL A 50 0.74 1.55 -17.18
C VAL A 50 2.23 1.47 -16.85
N GLU A 51 3.07 1.62 -17.88
CA GLU A 51 4.53 1.63 -17.79
C GLU A 51 5.04 2.76 -16.89
N ALA A 52 4.46 3.97 -16.98
CA ALA A 52 4.85 5.08 -16.11
C ALA A 52 4.48 4.82 -14.64
N TYR A 53 3.38 4.11 -14.36
CA TYR A 53 3.05 3.69 -13.00
C TYR A 53 4.00 2.61 -12.49
N ILE A 54 4.44 1.69 -13.35
CA ILE A 54 5.44 0.67 -13.02
C ILE A 54 6.77 1.34 -12.63
N ASP A 55 7.22 2.34 -13.38
CA ASP A 55 8.47 3.05 -13.07
C ASP A 55 8.39 3.80 -11.72
N ILE A 56 7.24 4.43 -11.41
CA ILE A 56 7.01 5.07 -10.11
C ILE A 56 7.01 4.04 -8.97
N ILE A 57 6.39 2.87 -9.19
CA ILE A 57 6.38 1.78 -8.21
C ILE A 57 7.80 1.24 -8.00
N ARG A 58 8.60 1.11 -9.06
CA ARG A 58 9.98 0.65 -9.00
C ARG A 58 10.84 1.58 -8.14
N ASP A 59 10.78 2.89 -8.39
CA ASP A 59 11.50 3.91 -7.62
C ASP A 59 11.12 3.91 -6.12
N LYS A 60 9.85 3.63 -5.82
CA LYS A 60 9.35 3.58 -4.44
C LYS A 60 9.61 2.25 -3.73
N ILE A 61 9.68 1.13 -4.45
CA ILE A 61 9.97 -0.21 -3.89
C ILE A 61 11.40 -0.33 -3.38
N ASP A 62 12.34 0.36 -4.01
CA ASP A 62 13.74 0.38 -3.55
C ASP A 62 13.87 0.95 -2.13
N ASN A 63 12.91 1.78 -1.72
CA ASN A 63 12.83 2.39 -0.39
C ASN A 63 11.94 1.62 0.62
N GLY A 64 11.30 0.51 0.22
CA GLY A 64 10.53 -0.35 1.15
C GLY A 64 9.22 -0.92 0.59
N LYS A 65 8.24 -1.12 1.48
CA LYS A 65 6.89 -1.57 1.10
C LYS A 65 6.14 -0.42 0.40
N VAL A 66 5.41 -0.74 -0.67
CA VAL A 66 4.63 0.22 -1.45
C VAL A 66 3.17 -0.14 -1.41
N VAL A 67 2.31 0.85 -1.11
CA VAL A 67 0.85 0.69 -1.16
C VAL A 67 0.37 1.28 -2.48
N VAL A 68 -0.21 0.45 -3.34
CA VAL A 68 -0.80 0.86 -4.61
C VAL A 68 -2.29 1.05 -4.42
N ILE A 69 -2.73 2.30 -4.46
CA ILE A 69 -4.13 2.69 -4.33
C ILE A 69 -4.71 2.87 -5.74
N ILE A 70 -5.59 1.95 -6.15
CA ILE A 70 -6.27 2.01 -7.44
C ILE A 70 -7.66 2.63 -7.24
N SER A 71 -7.94 3.73 -7.90
CA SER A 71 -9.27 4.35 -7.97
C SER A 71 -9.88 4.08 -9.33
N ALA A 72 -11.04 3.41 -9.36
CA ALA A 72 -11.72 3.01 -10.58
C ALA A 72 -13.25 3.11 -10.41
N ASN A 73 -14.01 3.12 -11.50
CA ASN A 73 -15.45 2.97 -11.40
C ASN A 73 -15.83 1.49 -11.23
N SER A 74 -17.00 1.23 -10.65
CA SER A 74 -17.51 -0.14 -10.39
C SER A 74 -17.61 -1.01 -11.65
N TRP A 75 -17.87 -0.43 -12.82
CA TRP A 75 -17.96 -1.13 -14.10
C TRP A 75 -16.60 -1.39 -14.77
N GLN A 76 -15.49 -0.97 -14.17
CA GLN A 76 -14.12 -1.13 -14.70
C GLN A 76 -13.31 -2.22 -13.99
N GLU A 77 -13.99 -3.16 -13.32
CA GLU A 77 -13.37 -4.23 -12.54
C GLU A 77 -12.40 -5.09 -13.38
N GLU A 78 -12.77 -5.43 -14.62
CA GLU A 78 -11.90 -6.20 -15.53
C GLU A 78 -10.59 -5.45 -15.87
N ASP A 79 -10.66 -4.13 -16.03
CA ASP A 79 -9.48 -3.29 -16.28
C ASP A 79 -8.58 -3.19 -15.04
N VAL A 80 -9.18 -3.13 -13.84
CA VAL A 80 -8.45 -3.16 -12.56
C VAL A 80 -7.71 -4.49 -12.39
N GLU A 81 -8.36 -5.62 -12.67
CA GLU A 81 -7.75 -6.94 -12.53
C GLU A 81 -6.56 -7.12 -13.48
N LYS A 82 -6.70 -6.69 -14.74
CA LYS A 82 -5.61 -6.70 -15.73
C LYS A 82 -4.43 -5.85 -15.26
N LEU A 83 -4.69 -4.66 -14.72
CA LEU A 83 -3.66 -3.77 -14.17
C LEU A 83 -2.95 -4.42 -12.98
N LYS A 84 -3.72 -4.98 -12.04
CA LYS A 84 -3.18 -5.67 -10.87
C LYS A 84 -2.30 -6.85 -11.27
N SER A 85 -2.77 -7.70 -12.19
CA SER A 85 -1.98 -8.84 -12.70
C SER A 85 -0.68 -8.38 -13.34
N ARG A 86 -0.71 -7.29 -14.11
CA ARG A 86 0.50 -6.76 -14.76
C ARG A 86 1.51 -6.21 -13.76
N ILE A 87 1.06 -5.49 -12.73
CA ILE A 87 1.93 -5.01 -11.65
C ILE A 87 2.51 -6.20 -10.85
N LEU A 88 1.70 -7.22 -10.58
CA LEU A 88 2.15 -8.41 -9.86
C LEU A 88 3.12 -9.29 -10.65
N ASN A 89 3.11 -9.23 -11.97
CA ASN A 89 4.11 -9.91 -12.80
C ASN A 89 5.48 -9.22 -12.74
N GLU A 90 5.53 -7.92 -12.48
CA GLU A 90 6.77 -7.13 -12.46
C GLU A 90 7.40 -7.05 -11.05
N PHE A 91 6.63 -7.29 -9.99
CA PHE A 91 7.07 -7.05 -8.62
C PHE A 91 6.70 -8.17 -7.64
N ASP A 92 7.58 -8.39 -6.66
CA ASP A 92 7.38 -9.39 -5.60
C ASP A 92 6.16 -9.07 -4.73
N ASN A 93 5.20 -10.00 -4.66
CA ASN A 93 3.95 -9.91 -3.88
C ASN A 93 4.14 -9.49 -2.40
N LYS A 94 5.31 -9.73 -1.82
CA LYS A 94 5.59 -9.43 -0.40
C LYS A 94 5.84 -7.95 -0.12
N ARG A 95 6.13 -7.15 -1.16
CA ARG A 95 6.49 -5.72 -1.04
C ARG A 95 5.37 -4.78 -1.49
N LEU A 96 4.27 -5.32 -2.03
CA LEU A 96 3.15 -4.58 -2.54
C LEU A 96 1.87 -4.84 -1.74
N GLU A 97 1.16 -3.76 -1.41
CA GLU A 97 -0.19 -3.81 -0.85
C GLU A 97 -1.14 -3.09 -1.81
N PHE A 98 -2.23 -3.73 -2.23
CA PHE A 98 -3.22 -3.11 -3.11
C PHE A 98 -4.44 -2.65 -2.31
N LYS A 99 -4.80 -1.37 -2.48
CA LYS A 99 -6.07 -0.82 -1.98
C LYS A 99 -6.91 -0.37 -3.15
N LEU A 100 -8.13 -0.90 -3.25
CA LEU A 100 -9.05 -0.57 -4.33
C LEU A 100 -10.16 0.34 -3.81
N ILE A 101 -10.39 1.46 -4.51
CA ILE A 101 -11.44 2.43 -4.21
C ILE A 101 -12.35 2.51 -5.43
N TYR A 102 -13.57 2.01 -5.29
CA TYR A 102 -14.60 2.17 -6.31
C TYR A 102 -15.34 3.49 -6.12
N SER A 103 -15.43 4.31 -7.16
CA SER A 103 -16.41 5.39 -7.24
C SER A 103 -17.71 4.88 -7.86
N SER A 104 -18.84 5.18 -7.19
CA SER A 104 -20.21 4.97 -7.69
C SER A 104 -20.57 6.01 -8.75
#